data_AF-A0A931V4P6-F1
#
_entry.id   AF-A0A931V4P6-F1
#
_cell.length_a   1.000
_cell.length_b   1.000
_cell.length_c   1.000
_cell.angle_alpha   90.00
_cell.angle_beta   90.00
_cell.angle_gamma   90.00
#
_symmetry.space_group_name_H-M   'P 1'
#
loop_
_entity.id
_entity.type
_entity.pdbx_description
1 polymer ?
#
loop_
_entity_poly.entity_id
_entity_poly.type
_entity_poly.pdbx_seq_one_letter_code
_entity_poly.pdbx_strand_id
1 'polypeptide(L)'
;MSSGDFDAPGRTQFVARALAWIAPLVARLARAGLEVESAPLPAADTSAIALRRPGLGPRAALILEVEERAIEAALELPASAPEIDLFRAQLQRASTAERMFAALAHLPEPFALTLHGDAPLPLVDVDLATLQDLARRASEESRRLRVGWRVSREAALAERDVALVDQLEGALAALAVPFALIAALPAGSAPRPAPTTRLFRRPRASSARSVRAPIAVGSRVRIRNGPFEGKDGIVETLDGKGAARVRLGLLATRLALSELLPLDRAPSSVRPPRGRSAPRPALISSHRRR
;
A
#
# COMPACT_ATOMS: atom_id res chain seq x y z
N MET A 1 -41.92 -2.62 18.89
CA MET A 1 -42.04 -1.40 18.07
C MET A 1 -41.74 -1.82 16.66
N SER A 2 -42.80 -1.98 15.86
CA SER A 2 -42.74 -2.54 14.52
C SER A 2 -41.95 -1.64 13.60
N SER A 3 -40.97 -2.23 12.92
CA SER A 3 -40.31 -1.71 11.73
C SER A 3 -41.40 -1.43 10.70
N GLY A 4 -41.81 -0.18 10.60
CA GLY A 4 -42.75 0.29 9.60
C GLY A 4 -42.11 0.16 8.24
N ASP A 5 -42.50 -0.92 7.55
CA ASP A 5 -42.30 -1.21 6.14
C ASP A 5 -43.03 -0.14 5.32
N PHE A 6 -42.41 1.04 5.24
CA PHE A 6 -42.75 2.07 4.29
C PHE A 6 -41.69 2.04 3.21
N ASP A 7 -41.99 1.35 2.13
CA ASP A 7 -41.49 1.74 0.82
C ASP A 7 -42.02 3.16 0.55
N ALA A 8 -41.36 4.16 1.16
CA ALA A 8 -41.73 5.54 0.99
C ALA A 8 -41.58 5.84 -0.50
N PRO A 9 -42.63 6.20 -1.26
CA PRO A 9 -42.63 6.29 -2.72
C PRO A 9 -41.58 7.26 -3.31
N GLY A 10 -40.81 7.97 -2.48
CA GLY A 10 -39.67 8.77 -2.89
C GLY A 10 -38.28 8.14 -2.67
N ARG A 11 -38.15 6.96 -2.04
CA ARG A 11 -36.85 6.33 -1.77
C ARG A 11 -36.20 5.82 -3.05
N THR A 12 -36.86 4.90 -3.74
CA THR A 12 -36.38 4.34 -5.02
C THR A 12 -36.19 5.43 -6.06
N GLN A 13 -37.09 6.43 -6.07
CA GLN A 13 -36.97 7.59 -6.94
C GLN A 13 -35.75 8.48 -6.60
N PHE A 14 -35.46 8.69 -5.31
CA PHE A 14 -34.30 9.45 -4.89
C PHE A 14 -33.00 8.75 -5.28
N VAL A 15 -32.86 7.45 -4.98
CA VAL A 15 -31.66 6.68 -5.35
C VAL A 15 -31.47 6.69 -6.86
N ALA A 16 -32.53 6.43 -7.64
CA ALA A 16 -32.45 6.48 -9.09
C ALA A 16 -32.02 7.87 -9.61
N ARG A 17 -32.56 8.95 -9.03
CA ARG A 17 -32.20 10.32 -9.39
C ARG A 17 -30.77 10.67 -9.00
N ALA A 18 -30.32 10.27 -7.80
CA ALA A 18 -28.96 10.47 -7.34
C ALA A 18 -27.94 9.71 -8.19
N LEU A 19 -28.25 8.47 -8.59
CA LEU A 19 -27.42 7.72 -9.54
C LEU A 19 -27.35 8.42 -10.90
N ALA A 20 -28.45 9.02 -11.38
CA ALA A 20 -28.45 9.82 -12.60
C ALA A 20 -27.58 11.07 -12.49
N TRP A 21 -27.55 11.74 -11.32
CA TRP A 21 -26.66 12.87 -11.05
C TRP A 21 -25.18 12.46 -11.04
N ILE A 22 -24.86 11.28 -10.51
CA ILE A 22 -23.48 10.81 -10.38
C ILE A 22 -22.91 10.23 -11.69
N ALA A 23 -23.76 9.72 -12.59
CA ALA A 23 -23.29 9.08 -13.82
C ALA A 23 -22.39 9.98 -14.71
N PRO A 24 -22.69 11.28 -14.96
CA PRO A 24 -21.80 12.18 -15.69
C PRO A 24 -20.45 12.38 -14.99
N LEU A 25 -20.44 12.47 -13.66
CA LEU A 25 -19.24 12.62 -12.84
C LEU A 25 -18.35 11.38 -12.95
N VAL A 26 -18.92 10.19 -12.83
CA VAL A 26 -18.20 8.92 -13.07
C VAL A 26 -17.57 8.89 -14.46
N ALA A 27 -18.30 9.29 -15.50
CA ALA A 27 -17.78 9.36 -16.85
C ALA A 27 -16.65 10.41 -17.02
N ARG A 28 -16.68 11.53 -16.28
CA ARG A 28 -15.58 12.51 -16.24
C ARG A 28 -14.34 11.92 -15.55
N LEU A 29 -14.52 11.28 -14.40
CA LEU A 29 -13.42 10.70 -13.62
C LEU A 29 -12.74 9.54 -14.35
N ALA A 30 -13.52 8.68 -15.01
CA ALA A 30 -12.98 7.62 -15.86
C ALA A 30 -12.13 8.18 -17.02
N ARG A 31 -12.57 9.28 -17.65
CA ARG A 31 -11.78 9.98 -18.69
C ARG A 31 -10.49 10.59 -18.15
N ALA A 32 -10.44 10.92 -16.86
CA ALA A 32 -9.22 11.38 -16.19
C ALA A 32 -8.27 10.22 -15.79
N GLY A 33 -8.61 8.97 -16.12
CA GLY A 33 -7.77 7.79 -15.85
C GLY A 33 -7.92 7.20 -14.44
N LEU A 34 -9.00 7.55 -13.72
CA LEU A 34 -9.38 6.87 -12.49
C LEU A 34 -10.15 5.60 -12.82
N GLU A 35 -9.80 4.48 -12.18
CA GLU A 35 -10.62 3.27 -12.27
C GLU A 35 -11.86 3.47 -11.39
N VAL A 36 -13.03 3.30 -11.99
CA VAL A 36 -14.31 3.43 -11.30
C VAL A 36 -14.90 2.04 -11.12
N GLU A 37 -14.98 1.61 -9.87
CA GLU A 37 -15.64 0.37 -9.48
C GLU A 37 -17.01 0.73 -8.90
N SER A 38 -18.07 0.49 -9.67
CA SER A 38 -19.44 0.55 -9.14
C SER A 38 -19.76 -0.79 -8.48
N ALA A 39 -20.02 -0.78 -7.17
CA ALA A 39 -20.41 -1.97 -6.44
C ALA A 39 -21.65 -1.65 -5.60
N PRO A 40 -22.75 -2.41 -5.74
CA PRO A 40 -23.79 -2.36 -4.71
C PRO A 40 -23.16 -2.80 -3.39
N LEU A 41 -23.26 -1.99 -2.35
CA LEU A 41 -22.77 -2.38 -1.02
C LEU A 41 -23.67 -3.50 -0.47
N PRO A 42 -23.14 -4.38 0.40
CA PRO A 42 -23.90 -5.51 0.94
C PRO A 42 -25.06 -5.08 1.86
N ALA A 43 -25.12 -3.82 2.28
CA ALA A 43 -26.34 -3.26 2.86
C ALA A 43 -27.33 -3.06 1.71
N ALA A 44 -28.47 -3.76 1.75
CA ALA A 44 -29.49 -3.86 0.69
C ALA A 44 -30.02 -2.50 0.16
N ASP A 45 -29.65 -1.41 0.82
CA ASP A 45 -30.26 -0.09 0.71
C ASP A 45 -29.28 0.99 0.26
N THR A 46 -28.03 0.63 0.02
CA THR A 46 -26.95 1.59 -0.27
C THR A 46 -26.29 1.31 -1.61
N SER A 47 -26.32 2.29 -2.50
CA SER A 47 -25.52 2.27 -3.72
C SER A 47 -24.24 3.05 -3.50
N ALA A 48 -23.08 2.42 -3.71
CA ALA A 48 -21.80 3.10 -3.64
C ALA A 48 -21.01 2.95 -4.93
N ILE A 49 -20.27 4.00 -5.25
CA ILE A 49 -19.30 4.01 -6.33
C ILE A 49 -17.94 4.26 -5.69
N ALA A 50 -17.07 3.26 -5.76
CA ALA A 50 -15.70 3.36 -5.28
C ALA A 50 -14.80 3.75 -6.45
N LEU A 51 -14.17 4.89 -6.34
CA LEU A 51 -13.13 5.37 -7.25
C LEU A 51 -11.79 4.90 -6.67
N ARG A 52 -11.09 4.09 -7.45
CA ARG A 52 -9.82 3.49 -7.08
C ARG A 52 -8.74 3.89 -8.08
N ARG A 53 -7.51 3.86 -7.63
CA ARG A 53 -6.36 4.03 -8.52
C ARG A 53 -5.78 2.64 -8.84
N PRO A 54 -5.58 2.31 -10.13
CA PRO A 54 -4.98 1.03 -10.51
C PRO A 54 -3.64 0.81 -9.82
N GLY A 55 -3.40 -0.43 -9.39
CA GLY A 55 -2.14 -0.86 -8.78
C GLY A 55 -1.92 -0.43 -7.33
N LEU A 56 -2.86 0.30 -6.72
CA LEU A 56 -2.78 0.71 -5.31
C LEU A 56 -3.42 -0.27 -4.32
N GLY A 57 -4.00 -1.36 -4.79
CA GLY A 57 -4.69 -2.32 -3.94
C GLY A 57 -5.86 -1.69 -3.17
N PRO A 58 -6.38 -2.34 -2.12
CA PRO A 58 -7.54 -1.86 -1.37
C PRO A 58 -7.26 -0.64 -0.46
N ARG A 59 -6.13 0.05 -0.61
CA ARG A 59 -5.55 0.98 0.37
C ARG A 59 -6.45 2.10 0.87
N ALA A 60 -7.09 2.77 -0.05
CA ALA A 60 -8.05 3.82 0.20
C ALA A 60 -8.92 3.93 -1.05
N ALA A 61 -10.15 4.39 -0.88
CA ALA A 61 -11.04 4.68 -1.99
C ALA A 61 -11.67 6.04 -1.78
N LEU A 62 -11.85 6.78 -2.86
CA LEU A 62 -12.87 7.83 -2.86
C LEU A 62 -14.21 7.15 -3.11
N ILE A 63 -15.21 7.46 -2.33
CA ILE A 63 -16.52 6.82 -2.36
C ILE A 63 -17.57 7.90 -2.59
N LEU A 64 -18.45 7.66 -3.54
CA LEU A 64 -19.74 8.31 -3.61
C LEU A 64 -20.79 7.33 -3.12
N GLU A 65 -21.41 7.63 -1.99
CA GLU A 65 -22.41 6.79 -1.36
C GLU A 65 -23.77 7.48 -1.42
N VAL A 66 -24.76 6.75 -1.94
CA VAL A 66 -26.15 7.18 -1.96
C VAL A 66 -26.90 6.30 -0.98
N GLU A 67 -27.31 6.92 0.11
CA GLU A 67 -28.17 6.33 1.12
C GLU A 67 -29.61 6.81 0.96
N GLU A 68 -30.53 6.23 1.71
CA GLU A 68 -31.93 6.67 1.73
C GLU A 68 -32.11 8.15 2.12
N ARG A 69 -31.24 8.65 3.01
CA ARG A 69 -31.40 9.97 3.65
C ARG A 69 -30.35 10.98 3.26
N ALA A 70 -29.33 10.58 2.51
CA ALA A 70 -28.22 11.46 2.18
C ALA A 70 -27.43 10.96 0.98
N ILE A 71 -26.64 11.86 0.40
CA ILE A 71 -25.54 11.55 -0.50
C ILE A 71 -24.26 11.94 0.22
N GLU A 72 -23.24 11.10 0.15
CA GLU A 72 -21.95 11.34 0.76
C GLU A 72 -20.82 11.18 -0.26
N ALA A 73 -19.93 12.16 -0.32
CA ALA A 73 -18.64 12.06 -0.98
C ALA A 73 -17.56 11.90 0.10
N ALA A 74 -16.87 10.75 0.11
CA ALA A 74 -15.95 10.40 1.17
C ALA A 74 -14.62 9.84 0.67
N LEU A 75 -13.58 9.98 1.47
CA LEU A 75 -12.35 9.21 1.42
C LEU A 75 -12.45 8.15 2.51
N GLU A 76 -12.47 6.87 2.12
CA GLU A 76 -12.54 5.73 3.03
C GLU A 76 -11.19 5.02 3.10
N LEU A 77 -10.73 4.79 4.33
CA LEU A 77 -9.71 3.82 4.67
C LEU A 77 -10.41 2.52 5.08
N PRO A 78 -10.11 1.39 4.42
CA PRO A 78 -10.76 0.13 4.73
C PRO A 78 -10.42 -0.32 6.15
N ALA A 79 -11.30 -1.16 6.71
CA ALA A 79 -11.07 -1.84 7.98
C ALA A 79 -9.93 -2.89 7.92
N SER A 80 -9.39 -3.18 6.73
CA SER A 80 -8.34 -4.17 6.61
C SER A 80 -7.09 -3.73 7.37
N ALA A 81 -6.62 -4.63 8.24
CA ALA A 81 -5.55 -4.36 9.19
C ALA A 81 -4.27 -3.74 8.58
N PRO A 82 -3.73 -4.19 7.43
CA PRO A 82 -2.43 -3.68 6.97
C PRO A 82 -2.48 -2.23 6.48
N GLU A 83 -3.60 -1.78 5.92
CA GLU A 83 -3.77 -0.42 5.41
C GLU A 83 -3.90 0.59 6.54
N ILE A 84 -4.79 0.32 7.50
CA ILE A 84 -5.03 1.21 8.63
C ILE A 84 -3.81 1.24 9.57
N ASP A 85 -3.09 0.12 9.72
CA ASP A 85 -1.83 0.08 10.46
C ASP A 85 -0.72 0.87 9.79
N LEU A 86 -0.64 0.81 8.45
CA LEU A 86 0.31 1.62 7.70
C LEU A 86 -0.01 3.10 7.87
N PHE A 87 -1.27 3.49 7.71
CA PHE A 87 -1.72 4.87 7.90
C PHE A 87 -1.39 5.37 9.31
N ARG A 88 -1.72 4.60 10.35
CA ARG A 88 -1.38 4.88 11.75
C ARG A 88 0.13 5.05 11.94
N ALA A 89 0.94 4.12 11.43
CA ALA A 89 2.39 4.19 11.54
C ALA A 89 2.98 5.41 10.82
N GLN A 90 2.33 5.89 9.77
CA GLN A 90 2.73 7.09 9.03
C GLN A 90 2.33 8.38 9.76
N LEU A 91 1.18 8.41 10.44
CA LEU A 91 0.81 9.51 11.33
C LEU A 91 1.73 9.67 12.55
N GLN A 92 2.55 8.66 12.87
CA GLN A 92 3.61 8.79 13.89
C GLN A 92 4.87 9.49 13.37
N ARG A 93 5.01 9.70 12.05
CA ARG A 93 6.10 10.46 11.46
C ARG A 93 5.68 11.92 11.34
N ALA A 94 6.38 12.83 12.04
CA ALA A 94 6.04 14.26 12.10
C ALA A 94 5.76 14.88 10.72
N SER A 95 6.66 14.69 9.75
CA SER A 95 6.51 15.26 8.40
C SER A 95 5.33 14.69 7.59
N THR A 96 4.87 13.47 7.88
CA THR A 96 3.69 12.91 7.22
C THR A 96 2.42 13.33 7.95
N ALA A 97 2.46 13.38 9.28
CA ALA A 97 1.37 13.88 10.12
C ALA A 97 1.02 15.33 9.78
N GLU A 98 2.01 16.21 9.71
CA GLU A 98 1.83 17.63 9.36
C GLU A 98 1.22 17.80 7.96
N ARG A 99 1.71 17.06 6.96
CA ARG A 99 1.16 17.12 5.60
C ARG A 99 -0.27 16.60 5.53
N MET A 100 -0.58 15.52 6.22
CA MET A 100 -1.94 14.97 6.28
C MET A 100 -2.88 15.94 6.98
N PHE A 101 -2.46 16.48 8.13
CA PHE A 101 -3.25 17.44 8.89
C PHE A 101 -3.50 18.73 8.10
N ALA A 102 -2.47 19.29 7.46
CA ALA A 102 -2.61 20.45 6.59
C ALA A 102 -3.57 20.17 5.42
N ALA A 103 -3.50 18.99 4.80
CA ALA A 103 -4.42 18.62 3.74
C ALA A 103 -5.88 18.54 4.23
N LEU A 104 -6.11 17.98 5.43
CA LEU A 104 -7.45 17.90 6.03
C LEU A 104 -7.97 19.27 6.46
N ALA A 105 -7.12 20.14 7.00
CA ALA A 105 -7.47 21.50 7.40
C ALA A 105 -7.83 22.41 6.22
N HIS A 106 -7.43 22.06 5.00
CA HIS A 106 -7.81 22.77 3.77
C HIS A 106 -9.10 22.24 3.13
N LEU A 107 -9.70 21.18 3.67
CA LEU A 107 -11.00 20.74 3.19
C LEU A 107 -12.06 21.78 3.59
N PRO A 108 -13.00 22.11 2.68
CA PRO A 108 -14.04 23.10 2.99
C PRO A 108 -14.97 22.58 4.10
N GLU A 109 -15.70 23.46 4.76
CA GLU A 109 -16.86 23.01 5.52
C GLU A 109 -17.95 22.55 4.53
N PRO A 110 -18.80 21.56 4.89
CA PRO A 110 -18.92 20.84 6.17
C PRO A 110 -18.29 19.43 6.17
N PHE A 111 -17.01 19.27 5.79
CA PHE A 111 -16.36 17.96 5.89
C PHE A 111 -16.21 17.48 7.35
N ALA A 112 -16.40 16.18 7.56
CA ALA A 112 -16.31 15.53 8.87
C ALA A 112 -15.51 14.22 8.79
N LEU A 113 -14.87 13.87 9.91
CA LEU A 113 -14.17 12.61 10.13
C LEU A 113 -15.10 11.65 10.89
N THR A 114 -15.28 10.44 10.37
CA THR A 114 -16.19 9.44 10.94
C THR A 114 -15.49 8.11 11.10
N LEU A 115 -15.51 7.56 12.31
CA LEU A 115 -15.16 6.16 12.55
C LEU A 115 -16.45 5.34 12.46
N HIS A 116 -16.48 4.28 11.64
CA HIS A 116 -17.72 3.53 11.34
C HIS A 116 -18.43 3.05 12.61
N GLY A 117 -19.59 3.63 12.96
CA GLY A 117 -20.36 3.34 14.18
C GLY A 117 -20.30 4.43 15.27
N ASP A 118 -19.45 5.45 15.09
CA ASP A 118 -19.41 6.67 15.90
C ASP A 118 -20.15 7.80 15.18
N ALA A 119 -20.45 8.88 15.90
CA ALA A 119 -20.97 10.10 15.29
C ALA A 119 -19.90 10.81 14.46
N PRO A 120 -20.28 11.51 13.36
CA PRO A 120 -19.34 12.33 12.60
C PRO A 120 -18.76 13.46 13.45
N LEU A 121 -17.45 13.67 13.37
CA LEU A 121 -16.73 14.73 14.03
C LEU A 121 -16.34 15.81 13.00
N PRO A 122 -16.82 17.06 13.11
CA PRO A 122 -16.44 18.14 12.20
C PRO A 122 -14.93 18.32 12.14
N LEU A 123 -14.36 18.51 10.95
CA LEU A 123 -12.89 18.64 10.81
C LEU A 123 -12.31 19.84 11.56
N VAL A 124 -13.09 20.90 11.79
CA VAL A 124 -12.69 22.06 12.59
C VAL A 124 -12.37 21.69 14.05
N ASP A 125 -12.97 20.62 14.56
CA ASP A 125 -12.78 20.12 15.93
C ASP A 125 -11.72 19.01 15.99
N VAL A 126 -11.15 18.60 14.84
CA VAL A 126 -10.14 17.54 14.77
C VAL A 126 -8.75 18.14 14.88
N ASP A 127 -8.06 17.86 15.97
CA ASP A 127 -6.61 18.09 16.08
C ASP A 127 -5.80 16.83 15.70
N LEU A 128 -4.47 16.96 15.68
CA LEU A 128 -3.58 15.84 15.35
C LEU A 128 -3.71 14.68 16.36
N ALA A 129 -3.88 14.98 17.64
CA ALA A 129 -4.02 13.96 18.68
C ALA A 129 -5.31 13.14 18.48
N THR A 130 -6.40 13.81 18.14
CA THR A 130 -7.69 13.21 17.83
C THR A 130 -7.62 12.35 16.58
N LEU A 131 -6.97 12.83 15.51
CA LEU A 131 -6.75 12.03 14.30
C LEU A 131 -5.91 10.78 14.58
N GLN A 132 -4.87 10.90 15.39
CA GLN A 132 -4.04 9.76 15.78
C GLN A 132 -4.82 8.76 16.63
N ASP A 133 -5.67 9.21 17.55
CA ASP A 133 -6.53 8.34 18.35
C ASP A 133 -7.57 7.61 17.49
N LEU A 134 -8.23 8.31 16.57
CA LEU A 134 -9.19 7.70 15.65
C LEU A 134 -8.52 6.68 14.73
N ALA A 135 -7.33 6.95 14.21
CA ALA A 135 -6.56 5.97 13.44
C ALA A 135 -6.13 4.75 14.28
N ARG A 136 -5.80 4.96 15.56
CA ARG A 136 -5.50 3.89 16.51
C ARG A 136 -6.72 3.01 16.77
N ARG A 137 -7.87 3.61 17.08
CA ARG A 137 -9.14 2.90 17.30
C ARG A 137 -9.62 2.16 16.06
N ALA A 138 -9.51 2.78 14.88
CA ALA A 138 -9.82 2.13 13.60
C ALA A 138 -9.00 0.84 13.38
N SER A 139 -7.71 0.88 13.71
CA SER A 139 -6.81 -0.28 13.65
C SER A 139 -7.19 -1.35 14.69
N GLU A 140 -7.33 -0.98 15.96
CA GLU A 140 -7.58 -1.92 17.06
C GLU A 140 -8.96 -2.58 16.97
N GLU A 141 -9.98 -1.81 16.57
CA GLU A 141 -11.37 -2.27 16.48
C GLU A 141 -11.71 -2.82 15.09
N SER A 142 -10.77 -2.79 14.13
CA SER A 142 -11.02 -3.15 12.71
C SER A 142 -12.21 -2.39 12.12
N ARG A 143 -12.25 -1.08 12.36
CA ARG A 143 -13.31 -0.17 11.90
C ARG A 143 -12.80 0.69 10.75
N ARG A 144 -13.71 1.05 9.86
CA ARG A 144 -13.39 1.93 8.73
C ARG A 144 -13.31 3.37 9.22
N LEU A 145 -12.30 4.09 8.75
CA LEU A 145 -12.14 5.53 8.99
C LEU A 145 -12.49 6.28 7.71
N ARG A 146 -13.34 7.30 7.82
CA ARG A 146 -13.84 8.06 6.67
C ARG A 146 -13.67 9.55 6.90
N VAL A 147 -13.32 10.28 5.85
CA VAL A 147 -13.43 11.74 5.79
C VAL A 147 -14.42 12.06 4.70
N GLY A 148 -15.54 12.70 5.01
CA GLY A 148 -16.60 12.89 4.03
C GLY A 148 -17.37 14.18 4.15
N TRP A 149 -17.95 14.57 3.03
CA TRP A 149 -18.95 15.62 2.91
C TRP A 149 -20.30 14.98 2.64
N ARG A 150 -21.30 15.36 3.42
CA ARG A 150 -22.62 14.73 3.41
C ARG A 150 -23.72 15.75 3.17
N VAL A 151 -24.59 15.46 2.22
CA VAL A 151 -25.77 16.27 1.88
C VAL A 151 -27.02 15.49 2.24
N SER A 152 -27.91 16.09 3.04
CA SER A 152 -29.19 15.46 3.34
C SER A 152 -30.05 15.33 2.09
N ARG A 153 -30.93 14.34 2.05
CA ARG A 153 -31.88 14.14 0.95
C ARG A 153 -32.74 15.38 0.71
N GLU A 154 -33.16 16.07 1.78
CA GLU A 154 -33.94 17.31 1.66
C GLU A 154 -33.16 18.41 0.96
N ALA A 155 -31.90 18.63 1.35
CA ALA A 155 -31.03 19.61 0.72
C ALA A 155 -30.74 19.24 -0.76
N ALA A 156 -30.42 17.97 -1.01
CA ALA A 156 -30.15 17.47 -2.36
C ALA A 156 -31.36 17.61 -3.30
N LEU A 157 -32.59 17.44 -2.80
CA LEU A 157 -33.82 17.63 -3.58
C LEU A 157 -34.20 19.10 -3.76
N ALA A 158 -33.76 19.99 -2.87
CA ALA A 158 -33.98 21.43 -2.96
C ALA A 158 -33.05 22.10 -3.99
N GLU A 159 -31.88 21.51 -4.24
CA GLU A 159 -30.94 22.01 -5.24
C GLU A 159 -31.36 21.67 -6.68
N ARG A 160 -30.93 22.51 -7.63
CA ARG A 160 -31.04 22.19 -9.05
C ARG A 160 -30.01 21.11 -9.38
N ASP A 161 -30.41 20.14 -10.20
CA ASP A 161 -29.60 18.96 -10.57
C ASP A 161 -28.13 19.29 -10.92
N VAL A 162 -27.87 20.39 -11.63
CA VAL A 162 -26.50 20.78 -12.05
C VAL A 162 -25.64 21.25 -10.87
N ALA A 163 -26.21 21.99 -9.92
CA ALA A 163 -25.46 22.56 -8.80
C ALA A 163 -24.92 21.47 -7.87
N LEU A 164 -25.73 20.45 -7.58
CA LEU A 164 -25.33 19.34 -6.71
C LEU A 164 -24.19 18.51 -7.33
N VAL A 165 -24.24 18.28 -8.65
CA VAL A 165 -23.17 17.55 -9.36
C VAL A 165 -21.84 18.30 -9.27
N ASP A 166 -21.86 19.62 -9.46
CA ASP A 166 -20.66 20.45 -9.36
C ASP A 166 -20.13 20.47 -7.91
N GLN A 167 -21.00 20.49 -6.91
CA GLN A 167 -20.60 20.39 -5.51
C GLN A 167 -19.98 19.02 -5.17
N LEU A 168 -20.58 17.92 -5.63
CA LEU A 168 -20.03 16.57 -5.45
C LEU A 168 -18.66 16.42 -6.12
N GLU A 169 -18.49 16.99 -7.32
CA GLU A 169 -17.21 17.04 -7.99
C GLU A 169 -16.17 17.85 -7.21
N GLY A 170 -16.56 19.03 -6.71
CA GLY A 170 -15.72 19.86 -5.85
C GLY A 170 -15.30 19.13 -4.57
N ALA A 171 -16.22 18.41 -3.94
CA ALA A 171 -15.95 17.62 -2.74
C ALA A 171 -14.95 16.48 -3.02
N LEU A 172 -15.12 15.74 -4.12
CA LEU A 172 -14.16 14.70 -4.51
C LEU A 172 -12.78 15.30 -4.88
N ALA A 173 -12.76 16.45 -5.55
CA ALA A 173 -11.53 17.14 -5.88
C ALA A 173 -10.77 17.59 -4.62
N ALA A 174 -11.48 18.08 -3.60
CA ALA A 174 -10.89 18.41 -2.30
C ALA A 174 -10.29 17.17 -1.62
N LEU A 175 -11.02 16.04 -1.61
CA LEU A 175 -10.55 14.76 -1.06
C LEU A 175 -9.39 14.12 -1.83
N ALA A 176 -9.17 14.52 -3.08
CA ALA A 176 -8.08 13.96 -3.89
C ALA A 176 -6.69 14.24 -3.29
N VAL A 177 -6.52 15.35 -2.56
CA VAL A 177 -5.24 15.71 -1.91
C VAL A 177 -4.89 14.72 -0.77
N PRO A 178 -5.72 14.53 0.27
CA PRO A 178 -5.43 13.53 1.29
C PRO A 178 -5.40 12.10 0.72
N PHE A 179 -6.23 11.80 -0.28
CA PHE A 179 -6.16 10.52 -0.98
C PHE A 179 -4.79 10.28 -1.62
N ALA A 180 -4.24 11.26 -2.33
CA ALA A 180 -2.93 11.16 -2.96
C ALA A 180 -1.80 10.96 -1.93
N LEU A 181 -1.90 11.62 -0.76
CA LEU A 181 -0.95 11.43 0.34
C LEU A 181 -0.98 10.00 0.89
N ILE A 182 -2.17 9.42 1.08
CA ILE A 182 -2.35 8.03 1.53
C ILE A 182 -1.85 7.05 0.47
N ALA A 183 -2.17 7.29 -0.79
CA ALA A 183 -1.73 6.47 -1.90
C ALA A 183 -0.18 6.45 -2.02
N ALA A 184 0.47 7.58 -1.75
CA ALA A 184 1.92 7.69 -1.78
C ALA A 184 2.63 7.00 -0.59
N LEU A 185 1.90 6.45 0.39
CA LEU A 185 2.53 5.79 1.54
C LEU A 185 3.28 4.52 1.09
N PRO A 186 4.55 4.34 1.53
CA PRO A 186 5.35 3.19 1.14
C PRO A 186 4.71 1.88 1.62
N ALA A 187 4.65 0.88 0.74
CA ALA A 187 4.23 -0.47 1.09
C ALA A 187 5.26 -1.16 2.00
N GLY A 188 5.00 -1.16 3.31
CA GLY A 188 5.90 -1.71 4.32
C GLY A 188 7.06 -0.75 4.61
N SER A 189 7.40 -0.43 5.84
CA SER A 189 7.61 -1.36 6.95
C SER A 189 6.89 -0.84 8.20
N ALA A 190 5.99 -1.65 8.75
CA ALA A 190 5.53 -1.44 10.12
C ALA A 190 6.77 -1.44 11.04
N PRO A 191 6.88 -0.54 12.02
CA PRO A 191 7.94 -0.60 13.01
C PRO A 191 7.83 -1.94 13.74
N ARG A 192 8.84 -2.81 13.58
CA ARG A 192 8.98 -4.03 14.36
C ARG A 192 9.04 -3.61 15.83
N PRO A 193 8.16 -4.09 16.72
CA PRO A 193 8.24 -3.75 18.13
C PRO A 193 9.63 -4.14 18.65
N ALA A 194 10.27 -3.23 19.39
CA ALA A 194 11.57 -3.47 19.99
C ALA A 194 11.53 -4.78 20.79
N PRO A 195 12.55 -5.64 20.71
CA PRO A 195 12.59 -6.86 21.50
C PRO A 195 12.64 -6.47 22.97
N THR A 196 11.51 -6.63 23.67
CA THR A 196 11.49 -6.58 25.12
C THR A 196 12.36 -7.70 25.63
N THR A 197 13.38 -7.32 26.39
CA THR A 197 14.35 -8.17 27.07
C THR A 197 13.61 -9.08 28.05
N ARG A 198 13.05 -10.20 27.56
CA ARG A 198 12.69 -11.32 28.43
C ARG A 198 13.91 -12.20 28.60
N LEU A 199 14.61 -11.90 29.69
CA LEU A 199 15.57 -12.79 30.32
C LEU A 199 14.94 -14.19 30.50
N PHE A 200 15.69 -15.20 30.06
CA PHE A 200 15.54 -16.64 30.33
C PHE A 200 14.28 -17.38 29.80
N ARG A 201 14.45 -18.14 28.71
CA ARG A 201 14.04 -19.55 28.69
C ARG A 201 14.89 -20.40 27.73
N ARG A 202 15.38 -21.50 28.30
CA ARG A 202 16.29 -22.55 27.82
C ARG A 202 16.00 -23.08 26.39
N PRO A 203 17.01 -23.47 25.59
CA PRO A 203 16.82 -23.89 24.21
C PRO A 203 16.19 -25.29 24.13
N ARG A 204 15.08 -25.41 23.39
CA ARG A 204 14.55 -26.70 22.94
C ARG A 204 14.65 -26.75 21.42
N ALA A 205 15.53 -27.62 20.95
CA ALA A 205 15.75 -27.92 19.55
C ALA A 205 14.56 -28.70 18.96
N SER A 206 14.09 -28.27 17.79
CA SER A 206 13.63 -29.09 16.64
C SER A 206 12.95 -28.14 15.63
N SER A 207 13.66 -27.72 14.59
CA SER A 207 13.69 -28.36 13.25
C SER A 207 12.49 -28.00 12.37
N ALA A 208 12.63 -26.90 11.63
CA ALA A 208 12.07 -26.76 10.28
C ALA A 208 13.25 -26.60 9.32
N ARG A 209 13.59 -27.71 8.70
CA ARG A 209 14.70 -27.94 7.77
C ARG A 209 14.36 -27.29 6.43
N SER A 210 14.94 -26.13 6.14
CA SER A 210 15.29 -25.77 4.76
C SER A 210 16.82 -25.79 4.70
N VAL A 211 17.37 -26.81 4.04
CA VAL A 211 18.81 -26.95 3.82
C VAL A 211 19.18 -25.91 2.78
N ARG A 212 19.44 -24.67 3.22
CA ARG A 212 20.11 -23.67 2.39
C ARG A 212 21.60 -24.04 2.41
N ALA A 213 22.15 -24.36 1.25
CA ALA A 213 23.59 -24.49 1.09
C ALA A 213 24.26 -23.22 1.65
N PRO A 214 25.30 -23.33 2.48
CA PRO A 214 25.96 -22.18 3.06
C PRO A 214 26.58 -21.32 1.94
N ILE A 215 26.09 -20.10 1.78
CA ILE A 215 26.64 -19.13 0.85
C ILE A 215 27.99 -18.66 1.42
N ALA A 216 29.07 -19.05 0.76
CA ALA A 216 30.43 -18.64 1.13
C ALA A 216 30.90 -17.48 0.23
N VAL A 217 31.95 -16.80 0.67
CA VAL A 217 32.69 -15.90 -0.21
C VAL A 217 33.22 -16.71 -1.41
N GLY A 218 33.00 -16.20 -2.62
CA GLY A 218 33.30 -16.86 -3.89
C GLY A 218 32.14 -17.67 -4.48
N SER A 219 31.04 -17.89 -3.74
CA SER A 219 29.87 -18.59 -4.26
C SER A 219 29.16 -17.80 -5.35
N ARG A 220 28.71 -18.49 -6.40
CA ARG A 220 27.78 -17.93 -7.39
C ARG A 220 26.37 -17.90 -6.81
N VAL A 221 25.71 -16.75 -6.95
CA VAL A 221 24.38 -16.52 -6.41
C VAL A 221 23.50 -15.85 -7.46
N ARG A 222 22.21 -16.18 -7.46
CA ARG A 222 21.17 -15.48 -8.22
C ARG A 222 20.39 -14.56 -7.30
N ILE A 223 20.14 -13.34 -7.75
CA ILE A 223 19.36 -12.37 -6.99
C ILE A 223 17.87 -12.68 -7.14
N ARG A 224 17.17 -12.76 -6.02
CA ARG A 224 15.78 -13.18 -5.96
C ARG A 224 14.80 -12.01 -6.08
N ASN A 225 15.15 -10.84 -5.54
CA ASN A 225 14.23 -9.69 -5.49
C ASN A 225 14.99 -8.38 -5.73
N GLY A 226 14.27 -7.35 -6.16
CA GLY A 226 14.79 -5.99 -6.29
C GLY A 226 15.27 -5.66 -7.71
N PRO A 227 15.96 -4.52 -7.91
CA PRO A 227 16.27 -3.99 -9.25
C PRO A 227 17.21 -4.88 -10.09
N PHE A 228 17.83 -5.88 -9.46
CA PHE A 228 18.73 -6.83 -10.09
C PHE A 228 18.19 -8.26 -10.06
N GLU A 229 16.89 -8.44 -9.82
CA GLU A 229 16.23 -9.75 -9.79
C GLU A 229 16.55 -10.59 -11.05
N GLY A 230 16.81 -11.88 -10.84
CA GLY A 230 17.18 -12.83 -11.88
C GLY A 230 18.63 -12.74 -12.35
N LYS A 231 19.43 -11.76 -11.90
CA LYS A 231 20.85 -11.64 -12.27
C LYS A 231 21.74 -12.54 -11.43
N ASP A 232 22.77 -13.08 -12.08
CA ASP A 232 23.78 -13.93 -11.46
C ASP A 232 25.02 -13.11 -11.06
N GLY A 233 25.56 -13.37 -9.88
CA GLY A 233 26.73 -12.68 -9.35
C GLY A 233 27.61 -13.59 -8.50
N ILE A 234 28.75 -13.05 -8.07
CA ILE A 234 29.72 -13.74 -7.19
C ILE A 234 29.80 -12.98 -5.87
N VAL A 235 29.72 -13.69 -4.75
CA VAL A 235 29.89 -13.10 -3.42
C VAL A 235 31.36 -12.74 -3.20
N GLU A 236 31.67 -11.46 -3.00
CA GLU A 236 33.05 -10.99 -2.75
C GLU A 236 33.37 -10.91 -1.26
N THR A 237 32.43 -10.43 -0.46
CA THR A 237 32.61 -10.27 0.99
C THR A 237 31.29 -10.49 1.72
N LEU A 238 31.38 -11.06 2.92
CA LEU A 238 30.26 -11.27 3.83
C LEU A 238 30.44 -10.35 5.04
N ASP A 239 29.47 -9.50 5.34
CA ASP A 239 29.60 -8.45 6.36
C ASP A 239 29.27 -8.94 7.79
N GLY A 240 29.05 -10.25 7.99
CA GLY A 240 28.65 -10.85 9.28
C GLY A 240 27.26 -10.43 9.81
N LYS A 241 26.70 -9.32 9.33
CA LYS A 241 25.40 -8.72 9.69
C LYS A 241 24.25 -9.14 8.76
N GLY A 242 24.42 -10.25 8.04
CA GLY A 242 23.38 -10.79 7.15
C GLY A 242 23.36 -10.19 5.73
N ALA A 243 24.36 -9.40 5.35
CA ALA A 243 24.52 -8.85 4.00
C ALA A 243 25.81 -9.37 3.33
N ALA A 244 25.78 -9.44 2.00
CA ALA A 244 26.87 -9.84 1.14
C ALA A 244 27.12 -8.78 0.07
N ARG A 245 28.40 -8.50 -0.22
CA ARG A 245 28.76 -7.73 -1.42
C ARG A 245 28.82 -8.70 -2.58
N VAL A 246 27.98 -8.48 -3.59
CA VAL A 246 27.85 -9.33 -4.77
C VAL A 246 28.30 -8.56 -5.99
N ARG A 247 29.23 -9.16 -6.75
CA ARG A 247 29.67 -8.62 -8.03
C ARG A 247 28.85 -9.20 -9.17
N LEU A 248 28.22 -8.30 -9.92
CA LEU A 248 27.41 -8.53 -11.11
C LEU A 248 28.18 -7.99 -12.33
N GLY A 249 29.09 -8.79 -12.87
CA GLY A 249 29.99 -8.35 -13.94
C GLY A 249 30.98 -7.28 -13.45
N LEU A 250 30.76 -6.02 -13.86
CA LEU A 250 31.55 -4.85 -13.47
C LEU A 250 30.98 -4.08 -12.26
N LEU A 251 29.75 -4.38 -11.85
CA LEU A 251 29.08 -3.69 -10.75
C LEU A 251 29.21 -4.50 -9.46
N ALA A 252 29.45 -3.83 -8.33
CA ALA A 252 29.44 -4.44 -7.01
C ALA A 252 28.33 -3.80 -6.17
N THR A 253 27.37 -4.61 -5.70
CA THR A 253 26.23 -4.14 -4.90
C THR A 253 26.13 -4.91 -3.59
N ARG A 254 25.56 -4.27 -2.56
CA ARG A 254 25.36 -4.87 -1.24
C ARG A 254 23.93 -5.38 -1.14
N LEU A 255 23.77 -6.68 -0.96
CA LEU A 255 22.47 -7.36 -0.93
C LEU A 255 22.31 -8.18 0.35
N ALA A 256 21.08 -8.35 0.82
CA ALA A 256 20.82 -9.21 1.97
C ALA A 256 20.99 -10.69 1.58
N LEU A 257 21.53 -11.52 2.47
CA LEU A 257 21.68 -12.97 2.23
C LEU A 257 20.34 -13.66 1.96
N SER A 258 19.23 -13.10 2.45
CA SER A 258 17.87 -13.57 2.17
C SER A 258 17.42 -13.35 0.72
N GLU A 259 18.06 -12.42 0.00
CA GLU A 259 17.78 -12.07 -1.39
C GLU A 259 18.65 -12.86 -2.38
N LEU A 260 19.52 -13.74 -1.88
CA LEU A 260 20.46 -14.50 -2.68
C LEU A 260 20.06 -15.99 -2.69
N LEU A 261 19.99 -16.56 -3.89
CA LEU A 261 19.84 -17.99 -4.11
C LEU A 261 21.20 -18.57 -4.52
N PRO A 262 21.76 -19.54 -3.77
CA PRO A 262 22.98 -20.22 -4.21
C PRO A 262 22.72 -20.95 -5.52
N LEU A 263 23.59 -20.73 -6.50
CA LEU A 263 23.63 -21.53 -7.72
C LEU A 263 24.64 -22.65 -7.50
N ASP A 264 24.14 -23.86 -7.25
CA ASP A 264 25.00 -25.03 -7.06
C ASP A 264 25.78 -25.33 -8.35
N ARG A 265 27.09 -25.06 -8.29
CA ARG A 265 28.09 -25.78 -9.05
C ARG A 265 29.19 -26.15 -8.07
N ALA A 266 29.41 -27.45 -7.91
CA ALA A 266 30.38 -28.04 -6.99
C ALA A 266 31.75 -27.34 -7.04
N PRO A 267 32.47 -27.22 -5.90
CA PRO A 267 33.80 -26.63 -5.89
C PRO A 267 34.78 -27.56 -6.61
N SER A 268 35.20 -27.18 -7.83
CA SER A 268 36.40 -27.74 -8.45
C SER A 268 37.63 -27.16 -7.74
N SER A 269 37.91 -27.71 -6.56
CA SER A 269 39.24 -27.65 -5.96
C SER A 269 40.15 -28.65 -6.69
N VAL A 270 40.56 -28.34 -7.92
CA VAL A 270 41.64 -29.09 -8.57
C VAL A 270 42.95 -28.60 -7.98
N ARG A 271 43.35 -29.23 -6.89
CA ARG A 271 44.73 -29.28 -6.42
C ARG A 271 45.55 -29.98 -7.53
N PRO A 272 46.66 -29.41 -8.02
CA PRO A 272 47.47 -30.07 -9.03
C PRO A 272 48.18 -31.29 -8.39
N PRO A 273 48.13 -32.48 -8.98
CA PRO A 273 49.04 -33.54 -8.59
C PRO A 273 50.47 -33.20 -9.02
N ARG A 274 51.38 -33.22 -8.06
CA ARG A 274 52.83 -33.23 -8.28
C ARG A 274 53.21 -34.47 -9.11
N GLY A 275 53.96 -34.23 -10.19
CA GLY A 275 55.03 -35.11 -10.65
C GLY A 275 54.63 -36.29 -11.54
N ARG A 276 54.89 -36.16 -12.85
CA ARG A 276 55.82 -37.03 -13.59
C ARG A 276 56.04 -36.48 -15.02
N SER A 277 57.29 -36.08 -15.26
CA SER A 277 58.10 -36.27 -16.48
C SER A 277 57.53 -35.92 -17.87
N ALA A 278 58.07 -34.83 -18.45
CA ALA A 278 58.59 -34.61 -19.82
C ALA A 278 57.85 -35.19 -21.08
N PRO A 279 58.02 -34.63 -22.30
CA PRO A 279 59.08 -33.70 -22.76
C PRO A 279 58.57 -32.42 -23.46
N ARG A 280 59.48 -31.43 -23.53
CA ARG A 280 59.36 -30.23 -24.38
C ARG A 280 59.29 -30.61 -25.87
N PRO A 281 58.53 -29.84 -26.67
CA PRO A 281 59.09 -29.25 -27.89
C PRO A 281 58.72 -27.76 -27.97
N ALA A 282 59.68 -26.85 -28.01
CA ALA A 282 60.45 -26.40 -29.18
C ALA A 282 59.89 -25.05 -29.69
N LEU A 283 60.63 -23.99 -29.36
CA LEU A 283 60.53 -22.66 -29.95
C LEU A 283 60.70 -22.78 -31.47
N ILE A 284 59.75 -22.25 -32.23
CA ILE A 284 60.00 -21.82 -33.60
C ILE A 284 59.57 -20.36 -33.70
N SER A 285 60.53 -19.49 -33.48
CA SER A 285 60.62 -18.22 -34.18
C SER A 285 60.74 -18.49 -35.68
N SER A 286 60.00 -17.78 -36.54
CA SER A 286 60.61 -17.02 -37.65
C SER A 286 59.58 -16.20 -38.44
N HIS A 287 60.02 -14.97 -38.76
CA HIS A 287 59.90 -14.22 -40.02
C HIS A 287 58.54 -14.06 -40.72
N ARG A 288 58.04 -12.83 -40.90
CA ARG A 288 58.49 -11.73 -41.80
C ARG A 288 58.22 -12.01 -43.29
N ARG A 289 57.31 -11.24 -43.89
CA ARG A 289 57.41 -10.45 -45.13
C ARG A 289 56.08 -9.69 -45.26
N ARG A 290 56.12 -8.35 -45.30
CA ARG A 290 56.20 -7.50 -46.50
C ARG A 290 55.09 -7.79 -47.49
#